data_AF-A0A836TFL9-F1
#
_entry.id   AF-A0A836TFL9-F1
#
_cell.length_a   1.000
_cell.length_b   1.000
_cell.length_c   1.000
_cell.angle_alpha   90.00
_cell.angle_beta   90.00
_cell.angle_gamma   90.00
#
_symmetry.space_group_name_H-M   'P 1'
#
loop_
_entity.id
_entity.type
_entity.pdbx_description
1 polymer ?
#
loop_
_entity_poly.entity_id
_entity_poly.type
_entity_poly.pdbx_seq_one_letter_code
_entity_poly.pdbx_strand_id
1 'polypeptide(L)'
;YNEERIQEGHDPILIGIGVNTGKMMLGTLGESDRMEGSVISDAVNLAARLEGLTKLYKTPLLLGEETLLKIEETSFHTRLIDKVAVKGKEKPVMVHEVLNGEFPELRDKKISTLPNFNKGIKLYQNQQFENALALFTKCLEKVPEDGVAELY
;
A
#
# COMPACT_ATOMS: atom_id res chain seq x y z
N TYR A 1 -21.58 7.47 1.16
CA TYR A 1 -21.98 6.05 1.11
C TYR A 1 -21.56 5.29 2.37
N ASN A 2 -20.27 5.09 2.67
CA ASN A 2 -19.89 4.41 3.92
C ASN A 2 -20.36 5.17 5.18
N GLU A 3 -20.39 6.50 5.15
CA GLU A 3 -20.98 7.32 6.23
C GLU A 3 -22.46 6.98 6.49
N GLU A 4 -23.24 6.84 5.42
CA GLU A 4 -24.67 6.48 5.47
C GLU A 4 -24.86 5.05 6.01
N ARG A 5 -24.06 4.08 5.54
CA ARG A 5 -24.11 2.69 6.04
C ARG A 5 -23.87 2.62 7.55
N ILE A 6 -22.88 3.35 8.05
CA ILE A 6 -22.56 3.38 9.48
C ILE A 6 -23.71 4.01 10.28
N GLN A 7 -24.33 5.08 9.76
CA GLN A 7 -25.50 5.70 10.38
C GLN A 7 -26.70 4.75 10.46
N GLU A 8 -26.86 3.88 9.47
CA GLU A 8 -27.90 2.84 9.43
C GLU A 8 -27.55 1.58 10.24
N GLY A 9 -26.38 1.52 10.89
CA GLY A 9 -25.94 0.38 11.67
C GLY A 9 -25.40 -0.79 10.85
N HIS A 10 -25.04 -0.56 9.59
CA HIS A 10 -24.42 -1.53 8.71
C HIS A 10 -22.89 -1.42 8.72
N ASP A 11 -22.21 -2.55 8.49
CA ASP A 11 -20.77 -2.57 8.32
C ASP A 11 -20.33 -1.76 7.09
N PRO A 12 -19.21 -1.01 7.18
CA PRO A 12 -18.67 -0.27 6.04
C PRO A 12 -18.12 -1.22 4.97
N ILE A 13 -18.17 -0.79 3.72
CA ILE A 13 -17.52 -1.52 2.63
C ILE A 13 -16.04 -1.13 2.61
N LEU A 14 -15.16 -2.12 2.69
CA LEU A 14 -13.72 -1.96 2.60
C LEU A 14 -13.23 -2.40 1.22
N ILE A 15 -12.38 -1.57 0.59
CA ILE A 15 -11.84 -1.80 -0.75
C ILE A 15 -10.33 -1.68 -0.68
N GLY A 16 -9.63 -2.69 -1.20
CA GLY A 16 -8.19 -2.64 -1.44
C GLY A 16 -7.89 -2.08 -2.83
N ILE A 17 -6.92 -1.19 -2.90
CA ILE A 17 -6.49 -0.55 -4.15
C ILE A 17 -4.97 -0.65 -4.24
N GLY A 18 -4.49 -1.21 -5.35
CA GLY A 18 -3.07 -1.23 -5.71
C GLY A 18 -2.83 -0.43 -6.99
N VAL A 19 -1.94 0.56 -6.93
CA VAL A 19 -1.57 1.38 -8.10
C VAL A 19 -0.09 1.22 -8.39
N ASN A 20 0.24 0.94 -9.64
CA ASN A 20 1.62 0.82 -10.08
C ASN A 20 1.82 1.43 -11.48
N THR A 21 2.99 2.01 -11.69
CA THR A 21 3.40 2.59 -12.96
C THR A 21 4.52 1.74 -13.56
N GLY A 22 4.42 1.44 -14.83
CA GLY A 22 5.47 0.74 -15.56
C GLY A 22 5.18 0.64 -17.04
N LYS A 23 6.16 0.17 -17.81
CA LYS A 23 5.99 -0.09 -19.23
C LYS A 23 5.01 -1.25 -19.43
N MET A 24 4.13 -1.14 -20.40
CA MET A 24 3.24 -2.22 -20.82
C MET A 24 3.18 -2.31 -22.34
N MET A 25 2.93 -3.51 -22.86
CA MET A 25 2.50 -3.68 -24.24
C MET A 25 0.99 -3.87 -24.26
N LEU A 26 0.31 -3.06 -25.08
CA LEU A 26 -1.10 -3.19 -25.37
C LEU A 26 -1.24 -3.91 -26.71
N GLY A 27 -2.01 -4.99 -26.74
CA GLY A 27 -2.30 -5.72 -27.96
C GLY A 27 -3.74 -6.20 -27.97
N THR A 28 -4.23 -6.52 -29.16
CA THR A 28 -5.51 -7.21 -29.33
C THR A 28 -5.26 -8.70 -29.43
N LEU A 29 -5.99 -9.49 -28.64
CA LEU A 29 -5.97 -10.95 -28.69
C LEU A 29 -7.38 -11.44 -29.02
N GLY A 30 -7.53 -12.26 -30.06
CA GLY A 30 -8.81 -12.83 -30.45
C GLY A 30 -8.89 -13.27 -31.91
N GLU A 31 -9.94 -14.02 -32.24
CA GLU A 31 -10.34 -14.27 -33.63
C GLU A 31 -11.11 -13.06 -34.20
N SER A 32 -11.25 -13.01 -35.52
CA SER A 32 -11.86 -11.91 -36.29
C SER A 32 -13.18 -11.39 -35.71
N ASP A 33 -14.00 -12.26 -35.14
CA ASP A 33 -15.34 -11.95 -34.62
C ASP A 33 -15.37 -11.64 -33.12
N ARG A 34 -14.23 -11.77 -32.41
CA ARG A 34 -14.13 -11.48 -30.98
C ARG A 34 -12.73 -11.04 -30.58
N MET A 35 -12.44 -9.77 -30.88
CA MET A 35 -11.21 -9.10 -30.46
C MET A 35 -11.38 -8.54 -29.05
N GLU A 36 -10.66 -9.10 -28.07
CA GLU A 36 -10.58 -8.54 -26.72
C GLU A 36 -9.23 -7.82 -26.55
N GLY A 37 -9.27 -6.58 -26.06
CA GLY A 37 -8.06 -5.85 -25.69
C GLY A 37 -7.46 -6.49 -24.44
N SER A 38 -6.30 -7.13 -24.56
CA SER A 38 -5.59 -7.74 -23.44
C SER A 38 -4.31 -6.98 -23.14
N VAL A 39 -4.01 -6.79 -21.86
CA VAL A 39 -2.76 -6.20 -21.40
C VAL A 39 -1.89 -7.29 -20.80
N ILE A 40 -0.71 -7.49 -21.38
CA ILE A 40 0.31 -8.39 -20.82
C ILE A 40 1.48 -7.54 -20.37
N SER A 41 1.62 -7.36 -19.05
CA SER A 41 2.76 -6.66 -18.47
C SER A 41 2.98 -6.99 -17.00
N ASP A 42 4.25 -7.13 -16.63
CA ASP A 42 4.69 -7.18 -15.24
C ASP A 42 4.22 -5.97 -14.41
N ALA A 43 4.01 -4.82 -15.05
CA ALA A 43 3.50 -3.62 -14.38
C ALA A 43 2.04 -3.78 -13.93
N VAL A 44 1.21 -4.46 -14.73
CA VAL A 44 -0.19 -4.75 -14.39
C VAL A 44 -0.26 -5.85 -13.34
N ASN A 45 0.55 -6.90 -13.48
CA ASN A 45 0.66 -7.96 -12.47
C ASN A 45 1.11 -7.40 -11.11
N LEU A 46 2.01 -6.43 -11.11
CA LEU A 46 2.44 -5.74 -9.90
C LEU A 46 1.31 -4.92 -9.25
N ALA A 47 0.51 -4.19 -10.04
CA ALA A 47 -0.65 -3.47 -9.50
C ALA A 47 -1.66 -4.40 -8.82
N ALA A 48 -2.00 -5.53 -9.47
CA ALA A 48 -2.89 -6.54 -8.89
C ALA A 48 -2.28 -7.18 -7.63
N ARG A 49 -0.96 -7.40 -7.60
CA ARG A 49 -0.27 -7.89 -6.41
C ARG A 49 -0.31 -6.87 -5.26
N LEU A 50 -0.13 -5.59 -5.55
CA LEU A 50 -0.27 -4.53 -4.54
C LEU A 50 -1.68 -4.52 -3.96
N GLU A 51 -2.72 -4.64 -4.81
CA GLU A 51 -4.10 -4.79 -4.32
C GLU A 51 -4.22 -6.00 -3.39
N GLY A 52 -3.70 -7.17 -3.77
CA GLY A 52 -3.73 -8.35 -2.90
C GLY A 52 -3.03 -8.15 -1.54
N LEU A 53 -1.93 -7.36 -1.51
CA LEU A 53 -1.19 -7.07 -0.29
C LEU A 53 -1.94 -6.13 0.68
N THR A 54 -2.93 -5.37 0.21
CA THR A 54 -3.77 -4.52 1.08
C THR A 54 -4.41 -5.31 2.22
N LYS A 55 -4.80 -6.56 1.97
CA LYS A 55 -5.40 -7.46 2.95
C LYS A 55 -4.42 -7.89 4.05
N LEU A 56 -3.17 -8.17 3.66
CA LEU A 56 -2.12 -8.53 4.61
C LEU A 56 -1.75 -7.34 5.49
N TYR A 57 -1.54 -6.18 4.86
CA TYR A 57 -1.13 -4.95 5.53
C TYR A 57 -2.27 -4.22 6.24
N LYS A 58 -3.52 -4.68 6.08
CA LYS A 58 -4.75 -4.05 6.60
C LYS A 58 -4.80 -2.54 6.30
N THR A 59 -4.53 -2.19 5.04
CA THR A 59 -4.53 -0.80 4.57
C THR A 59 -5.20 -0.71 3.20
N PRO A 60 -6.02 0.32 2.92
CA PRO A 60 -6.87 0.35 1.73
C PRO A 60 -6.13 0.72 0.44
N LEU A 61 -4.98 1.41 0.49
CA LEU A 61 -4.34 1.95 -0.71
C LEU A 61 -2.82 1.82 -0.67
N LEU A 62 -2.28 1.08 -1.64
CA LEU A 62 -0.86 0.86 -1.84
C LEU A 62 -0.38 1.40 -3.19
N LEU A 63 0.78 2.06 -3.19
CA LEU A 63 1.48 2.52 -4.38
C LEU A 63 2.82 1.80 -4.54
N GLY A 64 3.18 1.50 -5.79
CA GLY A 64 4.56 1.21 -6.15
C GLY A 64 5.42 2.48 -6.17
N GLU A 65 6.72 2.34 -5.90
CA GLU A 65 7.71 3.42 -5.93
C GLU A 65 7.64 4.29 -7.19
N GLU A 66 7.59 3.66 -8.37
CA GLU A 66 7.51 4.34 -9.67
C GLU A 66 6.26 5.21 -9.82
N THR A 67 5.14 4.84 -9.19
CA THR A 67 3.94 5.68 -9.19
C THR A 67 4.16 6.89 -8.31
N LEU A 68 4.68 6.68 -7.09
CA LEU A 68 4.91 7.76 -6.15
C LEU A 68 5.89 8.82 -6.70
N LEU A 69 6.96 8.39 -7.38
CA LEU A 69 7.97 9.28 -7.98
C LEU A 69 7.44 10.16 -9.12
N LYS A 70 6.33 9.78 -9.76
CA LYS A 70 5.73 10.54 -10.87
C LYS A 70 4.62 11.50 -10.45
N ILE A 71 4.32 11.57 -9.15
CA ILE A 71 3.34 12.48 -8.61
C ILE A 71 4.06 13.79 -8.26
N GLU A 72 3.78 14.86 -9.01
CA GLU A 72 4.47 16.15 -8.89
C GLU A 72 4.02 16.95 -7.65
N GLU A 73 2.75 16.84 -7.26
CA GLU A 73 2.18 17.48 -6.07
C GLU A 73 1.58 16.43 -5.13
N THR A 74 2.02 16.42 -3.87
CA THR A 74 1.53 15.48 -2.86
C THR A 74 0.70 16.21 -1.81
N SER A 75 -0.60 16.33 -2.06
CA SER A 75 -1.59 16.76 -1.04
C SER A 75 -1.96 15.64 -0.06
N PHE A 76 -1.24 14.53 -0.09
CA PHE A 76 -1.49 13.32 0.69
C PHE A 76 -0.21 12.80 1.36
N HIS A 77 -0.40 12.07 2.46
CA HIS A 77 0.66 11.48 3.24
C HIS A 77 0.90 10.03 2.83
N THR A 78 2.16 9.65 2.76
CA THR A 78 2.56 8.26 2.50
C THR A 78 3.63 7.80 3.48
N ARG A 79 3.78 6.48 3.60
CA ARG A 79 4.91 5.86 4.30
C ARG A 79 5.40 4.64 3.56
N LEU A 80 6.72 4.42 3.58
CA LEU A 80 7.32 3.19 3.07
C LEU A 80 6.96 2.06 4.05
N ILE A 81 6.28 1.02 3.57
CA ILE A 81 5.83 -0.08 4.42
C ILE A 81 6.56 -1.39 4.18
N ASP A 82 7.11 -1.60 2.98
CA ASP A 82 7.79 -2.85 2.65
C ASP A 82 8.66 -2.73 1.40
N LYS A 83 9.52 -3.72 1.19
CA LYS A 83 10.35 -3.93 0.02
C LYS A 83 10.12 -5.35 -0.52
N VAL A 84 9.23 -5.48 -1.50
CA VAL A 84 8.76 -6.78 -2.01
C VAL A 84 9.63 -7.27 -3.17
N ALA A 85 10.12 -8.51 -3.07
CA ALA A 85 10.74 -9.20 -4.20
C ALA A 85 9.68 -9.68 -5.20
N VAL A 86 9.85 -9.32 -6.47
CA VAL A 86 8.95 -9.72 -7.55
C VAL A 86 9.66 -10.76 -8.42
N LYS A 87 9.03 -11.92 -8.63
CA LYS A 87 9.56 -12.97 -9.49
C LYS A 87 9.81 -12.38 -10.89
N GLY A 88 11.02 -12.56 -11.41
CA GLY A 88 11.44 -12.04 -12.72
C GLY A 88 12.00 -10.62 -12.70
N LYS A 89 12.06 -9.93 -11.55
CA LYS A 89 12.76 -8.64 -11.41
C LYS A 89 14.00 -8.79 -10.52
N GLU A 90 15.13 -8.24 -10.97
CA GLU A 90 16.37 -8.20 -10.19
C GLU A 90 16.29 -7.21 -9.01
N LYS A 91 15.57 -6.10 -9.21
CA LYS A 91 15.39 -5.06 -8.19
C LYS A 91 14.06 -5.28 -7.46
N PRO A 92 14.07 -5.36 -6.12
CA PRO A 92 12.84 -5.38 -5.35
C PRO A 92 12.09 -4.05 -5.49
N VAL A 93 10.77 -4.10 -5.32
CA VAL A 93 9.87 -2.95 -5.45
C VAL A 93 9.56 -2.40 -4.07
N MET A 94 9.74 -1.10 -3.87
CA MET A 94 9.27 -0.44 -2.65
C MET A 94 7.76 -0.24 -2.71
N VAL A 95 7.10 -0.56 -1.60
CA VAL A 95 5.65 -0.45 -1.43
C VAL A 95 5.36 0.65 -0.42
N HIS A 96 4.50 1.58 -0.84
CA HIS A 96 4.10 2.70 -0.02
C HIS A 96 2.62 2.62 0.30
N GLU A 97 2.28 2.82 1.56
CA GLU A 97 0.90 3.06 1.97
C GLU A 97 0.54 4.53 1.78
N VAL A 98 -0.67 4.78 1.29
CA VAL A 98 -1.26 6.12 1.22
C VAL A 98 -2.22 6.29 2.38
N LEU A 99 -1.82 7.08 3.38
CA LEU A 99 -2.61 7.27 4.61
C LEU A 99 -3.95 7.96 4.34
N ASN A 100 -4.03 8.76 3.28
CA ASN A 100 -5.28 9.42 2.88
C ASN A 100 -6.36 8.44 2.37
N GLY A 101 -6.02 7.16 2.13
CA GLY A 101 -7.02 6.13 1.85
C GLY A 101 -7.77 5.66 3.08
N GLU A 102 -7.25 5.92 4.29
CA GLU A 102 -7.87 5.52 5.55
C GLU A 102 -9.02 6.43 5.96
N PHE A 103 -9.85 5.95 6.90
CA PHE A 103 -10.81 6.82 7.60
C PHE A 103 -10.07 7.98 8.30
N PRO A 104 -10.62 9.21 8.29
CA PRO A 104 -9.93 10.40 8.80
C PRO A 104 -9.32 10.24 10.20
N GLU A 105 -10.04 9.61 11.13
CA GLU A 105 -9.56 9.39 12.50
C GLU A 105 -8.33 8.47 12.56
N LEU A 106 -8.33 7.37 11.81
CA LEU A 106 -7.20 6.43 11.76
C LEU A 106 -6.02 7.02 10.99
N ARG A 107 -6.29 7.74 9.90
CA ARG A 107 -5.28 8.49 9.14
C ARG A 107 -4.50 9.43 10.06
N ASP A 108 -5.20 10.29 10.80
CA ASP A 108 -4.56 11.33 11.60
C ASP A 108 -3.76 10.72 12.76
N LYS A 109 -4.26 9.62 13.35
CA LYS A 109 -3.52 8.78 14.29
C LYS A 109 -2.23 8.21 13.67
N LYS A 110 -2.29 7.58 12.49
CA LYS A 110 -1.12 7.05 11.77
C LYS A 110 -0.12 8.16 11.39
N ILE A 111 -0.60 9.35 11.00
CA ILE A 111 0.27 10.52 10.74
C ILE A 111 1.02 10.92 12.02
N SER A 112 0.38 10.87 13.19
CA SER A 112 1.02 11.21 14.47
C SER A 112 2.16 10.26 14.87
N THR A 113 2.13 9.00 14.41
CA THR A 113 3.16 7.99 14.69
C THR A 113 4.20 7.86 13.59
N LEU A 114 3.99 8.56 12.46
CA LEU A 114 4.84 8.50 11.26
C LEU A 114 6.35 8.70 11.54
N PRO A 115 6.80 9.61 12.42
CA PRO A 115 8.23 9.73 12.72
C PRO A 115 8.84 8.48 13.36
N ASN A 116 8.11 7.83 14.27
CA ASN A 116 8.55 6.59 14.91
C ASN A 116 8.52 5.44 13.91
N PHE A 117 7.45 5.34 13.12
CA PHE A 117 7.29 4.31 12.11
C PHE A 117 8.43 4.36 11.07
N ASN A 118 8.69 5.53 10.49
CA ASN A 118 9.75 5.71 9.49
C ASN A 118 11.14 5.41 10.06
N LYS A 119 11.38 5.73 11.34
CA LYS A 119 12.62 5.36 12.01
C LYS A 119 12.70 3.86 12.28
N GLY A 120 11.58 3.22 12.64
CA GLY A 120 11.46 1.77 12.80
C GLY A 120 11.84 1.02 11.53
N ILE A 121 11.28 1.42 10.38
CA ILE A 121 11.61 0.85 9.07
C ILE A 121 13.10 0.96 8.76
N LYS A 122 13.72 2.13 9.00
CA LYS A 122 15.16 2.32 8.79
C LYS A 122 16.02 1.39 9.66
N LEU A 123 15.64 1.24 10.94
CA LEU A 123 16.35 0.34 11.85
C LEU A 123 16.19 -1.12 11.44
N TYR A 124 14.98 -1.53 11.04
CA TYR A 124 14.69 -2.86 10.53
C TYR A 124 15.53 -3.18 9.29
N GLN A 125 15.61 -2.25 8.33
CA GLN A 125 16.45 -2.39 7.13
C GLN A 125 17.94 -2.50 7.45
N ASN A 126 18.40 -1.89 8.55
CA ASN A 126 19.76 -2.00 9.06
C ASN A 126 19.97 -3.19 10.03
N GLN A 127 19.02 -4.13 10.09
CA GLN A 127 19.06 -5.33 10.94
C GLN A 127 19.11 -5.03 12.45
N GLN A 128 18.72 -3.82 12.87
CA GLN A 128 18.64 -3.42 14.27
C GLN A 128 17.24 -3.73 14.82
N PHE A 129 16.87 -5.01 14.82
CA PHE A 129 15.50 -5.48 15.04
C PHE A 129 14.92 -5.09 16.41
N GLU A 130 15.69 -5.20 17.50
CA GLU A 130 15.20 -4.82 18.83
C GLU A 130 14.83 -3.33 18.91
N ASN A 131 15.68 -2.47 18.34
CA ASN A 131 15.42 -1.04 18.30
C ASN A 131 14.25 -0.69 17.37
N ALA A 132 14.07 -1.44 16.28
CA ALA A 132 12.94 -1.30 15.38
C ALA A 132 11.63 -1.69 16.08
N LEU A 133 11.60 -2.87 16.71
CA LEU A 133 10.45 -3.39 17.47
C LEU A 133 10.02 -2.43 18.57
N ALA A 134 10.97 -1.82 19.29
CA ALA A 134 10.66 -0.82 20.31
C ALA A 134 9.95 0.42 19.74
N LEU A 135 10.19 0.78 18.47
CA LEU A 135 9.48 1.88 17.81
C LEU A 135 8.12 1.45 17.28
N PHE A 136 7.99 0.25 16.71
CA PHE A 136 6.70 -0.26 16.25
C PHE A 136 5.74 -0.51 17.42
N THR A 137 6.24 -1.00 18.55
CA THR A 137 5.47 -1.11 19.81
C THR A 137 4.90 0.26 20.23
N LYS A 138 5.71 1.32 20.18
CA LYS A 138 5.25 2.69 20.47
C LYS A 138 4.22 3.21 19.46
N CYS A 139 4.26 2.76 18.22
CA CYS A 139 3.23 3.05 17.24
C CYS A 139 1.92 2.35 17.63
N LEU A 140 2.00 1.05 17.97
CA LEU A 140 0.85 0.23 18.35
C LEU A 140 0.20 0.64 19.68
N GLU A 141 0.98 1.15 20.64
CA GLU A 141 0.45 1.75 21.87
C GLU A 141 -0.51 2.93 21.59
N LYS A 142 -0.26 3.68 20.51
CA LYS A 142 -1.07 4.83 20.10
C LYS A 142 -2.14 4.47 19.06
N VAL A 143 -1.82 3.50 18.21
CA VAL A 143 -2.65 3.08 17.07
C VAL A 143 -2.64 1.55 17.00
N PRO A 144 -3.39 0.85 17.88
CA PRO A 144 -3.46 -0.61 17.87
C PRO A 144 -3.99 -1.18 16.55
N GLU A 145 -4.74 -0.39 15.78
CA GLU A 145 -5.32 -0.74 14.49
C GLU A 145 -4.31 -0.65 13.33
N ASP A 146 -3.07 -0.23 13.59
CA ASP A 146 -2.02 -0.14 12.57
C ASP A 146 -1.49 -1.52 12.18
N GLY A 147 -2.18 -2.17 11.24
CA GLY A 147 -1.84 -3.52 10.77
C GLY A 147 -0.46 -3.64 10.13
N VAL A 148 0.15 -2.55 9.65
CA VAL A 148 1.53 -2.61 9.14
C VAL A 148 2.51 -2.67 10.30
N ALA A 149 2.32 -1.86 11.33
CA ALA A 149 3.18 -1.89 12.52
C ALA A 149 3.08 -3.22 13.28
N GLU A 150 1.93 -3.90 13.22
CA GLU A 150 1.71 -5.23 13.83
C GLU A 150 2.59 -6.33 13.19
N LEU A 151 3.00 -6.16 11.93
CA LEU A 151 3.81 -7.15 11.20
C LEU A 151 5.32 -7.04 11.48
N TYR A 152 5.76 -6.01 12.20
CA TYR A 152 7.17 -5.73 12.50
C TYR A 152 7.51 -5.85 13.98
#